data_AF-A0A2W5V9G1-F1
#
_entry.id   AF-A0A2W5V9G1-F1
#
_cell.length_a   1.000
_cell.length_b   1.000
_cell.length_c   1.000
_cell.angle_alpha   90.00
_cell.angle_beta   90.00
_cell.angle_gamma   90.00
#
_symmetry.space_group_name_H-M   'P 1'
#
loop_
_entity.id
_entity.type
_entity.pdbx_description
1 polymer ?
#
loop_
_entity_poly.entity_id
_entity_poly.type
_entity_poly.pdbx_seq_one_letter_code
_entity_poly.pdbx_strand_id
1 'polypeptide(L)'
;MIERITNLSAPPIVGRFYLVPTVELEWYGLTSAWPVFLPKHEDARFFQFEHDHYHIDPRFLGARQWRFAGGGRGAGYALDRLQRAPLSNSRWDRKDKPLPPIAWKRVKCSRLATAYQHGDQPNVGFLRQHYAGHQCKRARSGWVCPHQNWPMGSLEPDADGFITCPLHGLRVRASDGIAEPGLVPALSDAA
;
A
#
# COMPACT_ATOMS: atom_id res chain seq x y z
N MET A 1 -23.85 -6.84 -10.21
CA MET A 1 -22.43 -7.26 -10.38
C MET A 1 -21.61 -6.62 -9.26
N ILE A 2 -20.71 -7.36 -8.59
CA ILE A 2 -19.85 -6.79 -7.55
C ILE A 2 -18.62 -6.14 -8.23
N GLU A 3 -18.33 -4.90 -7.88
CA GLU A 3 -17.26 -4.10 -8.47
C GLU A 3 -15.87 -4.52 -7.95
N ARG A 4 -14.86 -4.51 -8.83
CA ARG A 4 -13.45 -4.74 -8.45
C ARG A 4 -12.83 -3.50 -7.84
N ILE A 5 -12.08 -3.65 -6.76
CA ILE A 5 -11.42 -2.53 -6.07
C ILE A 5 -10.47 -1.74 -6.98
N THR A 6 -9.83 -2.38 -7.95
CA THR A 6 -8.91 -1.75 -8.91
C THR A 6 -9.60 -0.85 -9.94
N ASN A 7 -10.93 -0.94 -10.04
CA ASN A 7 -11.71 -0.15 -11.01
C ASN A 7 -12.31 1.12 -10.38
N LEU A 8 -12.20 1.28 -9.06
CA LEU A 8 -12.79 2.44 -8.39
C LEU A 8 -12.07 3.73 -8.76
N SER A 9 -12.85 4.78 -9.00
CA SER A 9 -12.39 6.17 -9.18
C SER A 9 -12.69 7.08 -7.99
N ALA A 10 -13.16 6.49 -6.89
CA ALA A 10 -13.38 7.12 -5.60
C ALA A 10 -13.11 6.07 -4.51
N PRO A 11 -12.91 6.46 -3.24
CA PRO A 11 -12.67 5.50 -2.18
C PRO A 11 -13.81 4.48 -2.01
N PRO A 12 -13.49 3.27 -1.53
CA PRO A 12 -14.51 2.29 -1.21
C PRO A 12 -15.36 2.77 -0.02
N ILE A 13 -16.66 2.55 -0.11
CA ILE A 13 -17.62 2.88 0.95
C ILE A 13 -17.52 1.85 2.06
N VAL A 14 -17.26 2.30 3.29
CA VAL A 14 -17.26 1.45 4.48
C VAL A 14 -18.61 0.77 4.62
N GLY A 15 -18.60 -0.54 4.83
CA GLY A 15 -19.80 -1.36 4.90
C GLY A 15 -20.14 -2.09 3.60
N ARG A 16 -19.65 -1.63 2.45
CA ARG A 16 -19.95 -2.23 1.15
C ARG A 16 -18.99 -3.36 0.79
N PHE A 17 -19.48 -4.31 0.00
CA PHE A 17 -18.70 -5.43 -0.50
C PHE A 17 -18.11 -5.14 -1.89
N TYR A 18 -16.88 -5.58 -2.10
CA TYR A 18 -16.11 -5.44 -3.34
C TYR A 18 -15.43 -6.76 -3.70
N LEU A 19 -15.03 -6.92 -4.96
CA LEU A 19 -14.07 -7.94 -5.36
C LEU A 19 -12.66 -7.42 -5.10
N VAL A 20 -11.98 -8.04 -4.15
CA VAL A 20 -10.66 -7.64 -3.64
C VAL A 20 -9.67 -8.75 -3.92
N PRO A 21 -8.47 -8.45 -4.42
CA PRO A 21 -7.43 -9.44 -4.59
C PRO A 21 -6.94 -9.88 -3.21
N THR A 22 -6.86 -11.19 -3.02
CA THR A 22 -6.39 -11.80 -1.78
C THR A 22 -5.31 -12.84 -2.07
N VAL A 23 -4.39 -13.01 -1.12
CA VAL A 23 -3.34 -14.04 -1.17
C VAL A 23 -3.43 -14.88 0.09
N GLU A 24 -3.43 -16.20 -0.06
CA GLU A 24 -3.44 -17.12 1.07
C GLU A 24 -2.03 -17.43 1.52
N LEU A 25 -1.60 -16.80 2.61
CA LEU A 25 -0.22 -16.88 3.10
C LEU A 25 -0.18 -16.80 4.63
N GLU A 26 0.84 -17.41 5.24
CA GLU A 26 1.16 -17.18 6.64
C GLU A 26 1.86 -15.83 6.83
N TRP A 27 1.31 -14.98 7.67
CA TRP A 27 1.93 -13.71 8.09
C TRP A 27 2.04 -13.70 9.60
N TYR A 28 3.27 -13.70 10.13
CA TYR A 28 3.56 -13.75 11.58
C TYR A 28 2.88 -14.91 12.33
N GLY A 29 2.77 -16.10 11.71
CA GLY A 29 2.15 -17.27 12.31
C GLY A 29 0.64 -17.38 12.09
N LEU A 30 0.02 -16.41 11.39
CA LEU A 30 -1.39 -16.49 10.99
C LEU A 30 -1.53 -16.75 9.50
N THR A 31 -1.94 -17.97 9.16
CA THR A 31 -2.39 -18.32 7.80
C THR A 31 -3.79 -17.76 7.57
N SER A 32 -3.94 -16.93 6.55
CA SER A 32 -5.21 -16.32 6.19
C SER A 32 -5.24 -15.91 4.72
N ALA A 33 -6.43 -15.61 4.21
CA ALA A 33 -6.60 -14.90 2.95
C ALA A 33 -6.46 -13.39 3.19
N TRP A 34 -5.27 -12.87 2.95
CA TRP A 34 -4.94 -11.47 3.18
C TRP A 34 -5.35 -10.63 1.98
N PRO A 35 -6.17 -9.56 2.15
CA PRO A 35 -6.41 -8.59 1.09
C PRO A 35 -5.13 -7.82 0.80
N VAL A 36 -4.82 -7.61 -0.47
CA VAL A 36 -3.55 -7.00 -0.89
C VAL A 36 -3.77 -5.85 -1.87
N PHE A 37 -2.82 -4.93 -1.93
CA PHE A 37 -2.64 -4.06 -3.08
C PHE A 37 -1.96 -4.84 -4.22
N LEU A 38 -2.32 -4.52 -5.46
CA LEU A 38 -1.62 -5.00 -6.66
C LEU A 38 -0.64 -3.93 -7.16
N PRO A 39 0.25 -4.23 -8.11
CA PRO A 39 0.73 -5.56 -8.45
C PRO A 39 1.61 -6.15 -7.32
N LYS A 40 1.97 -7.42 -7.47
CA LYS A 40 3.17 -7.98 -6.83
C LYS A 40 4.39 -7.21 -7.35
N HIS A 41 5.38 -6.93 -6.51
CA HIS A 41 6.56 -6.19 -6.92
C HIS A 41 7.77 -6.47 -6.02
N GLU A 42 8.93 -5.96 -6.45
CA GLU A 42 10.17 -5.82 -5.68
C GLU A 42 10.53 -4.33 -5.60
N ASP A 43 11.33 -3.93 -4.60
CA ASP A 43 11.81 -2.55 -4.46
C ASP A 43 13.26 -2.47 -4.01
N ALA A 44 14.12 -3.32 -4.57
CA ALA A 44 15.55 -3.32 -4.31
C ALA A 44 16.18 -1.92 -4.45
N ARG A 45 15.74 -1.16 -5.48
CA ARG A 45 16.29 0.15 -5.82
C ARG A 45 16.17 1.21 -4.73
N PHE A 46 15.05 1.26 -4.01
CA PHE A 46 14.78 2.32 -3.03
C PHE A 46 14.74 1.80 -1.61
N PHE A 47 14.33 0.55 -1.40
CA PHE A 47 14.09 -0.02 -0.08
C PHE A 47 15.00 -1.21 0.23
N GLN A 48 15.92 -1.58 -0.67
CA GLN A 48 16.82 -2.74 -0.52
C GLN A 48 16.03 -4.03 -0.23
N PHE A 49 14.83 -4.12 -0.79
CA PHE A 49 13.93 -5.25 -0.63
C PHE A 49 13.79 -6.00 -1.97
N GLU A 50 14.67 -6.98 -2.17
CA GLU A 50 14.80 -7.77 -3.41
C GLU A 50 13.73 -8.86 -3.58
N HIS A 51 12.94 -9.09 -2.54
CA HIS A 51 11.96 -10.16 -2.56
C HIS A 51 10.63 -9.68 -3.15
N ASP A 52 10.08 -10.49 -4.04
CA ASP A 52 8.68 -10.38 -4.46
C ASP A 52 7.77 -10.28 -3.23
N HIS A 53 6.90 -9.27 -3.21
CA HIS A 53 5.96 -9.07 -2.12
C HIS A 53 4.64 -8.41 -2.53
N TYR A 54 3.68 -8.49 -1.61
CA TYR A 54 2.43 -7.75 -1.64
C TYR A 54 2.28 -6.93 -0.37
N HIS A 55 1.86 -5.68 -0.50
CA HIS A 55 1.39 -4.89 0.63
C HIS A 55 -0.06 -5.25 0.98
N ILE A 56 -0.36 -5.39 2.26
CA ILE A 56 -1.71 -5.73 2.74
C ILE A 56 -2.61 -4.49 2.65
N ASP A 57 -3.84 -4.63 2.16
CA ASP A 57 -4.83 -3.54 2.13
C ASP A 57 -5.64 -3.49 3.44
N PRO A 58 -5.34 -2.56 4.37
CA PRO A 58 -5.96 -2.51 5.70
C PRO A 58 -7.46 -2.24 5.64
N ARG A 59 -7.97 -1.64 4.55
CA ARG A 59 -9.39 -1.29 4.40
C ARG A 59 -10.28 -2.52 4.43
N PHE A 60 -9.74 -3.67 4.05
CA PHE A 60 -10.48 -4.93 3.88
C PHE A 60 -10.17 -5.99 4.94
N LEU A 61 -9.38 -5.65 5.96
CA LEU A 61 -9.11 -6.58 7.07
C LEU A 61 -10.34 -6.74 7.97
N GLY A 62 -10.74 -7.99 8.17
CA GLY A 62 -11.78 -8.33 9.15
C GLY A 62 -11.30 -8.11 10.59
N ALA A 63 -12.21 -8.12 11.55
CA ALA A 63 -11.90 -7.83 12.96
C ALA A 63 -10.79 -8.73 13.54
N ARG A 64 -10.78 -10.02 13.19
CA ARG A 64 -9.74 -10.97 13.61
C ARG A 64 -8.36 -10.61 13.06
N GLN A 65 -8.26 -10.35 11.75
CA GLN A 65 -7.00 -9.97 11.10
C GLN A 65 -6.48 -8.63 11.62
N TRP A 66 -7.38 -7.66 11.80
CA TRP A 66 -7.03 -6.35 12.36
C TRP A 66 -6.47 -6.45 13.79
N ARG A 67 -7.16 -7.20 14.67
CA ARG A 67 -6.69 -7.44 16.04
C ARG A 67 -5.34 -8.14 16.05
N PHE A 68 -5.16 -9.13 15.17
CA PHE A 68 -3.90 -9.84 15.01
C PHE A 68 -2.75 -8.91 14.57
N ALA A 69 -2.97 -8.08 13.55
CA ALA A 69 -2.01 -7.09 13.08
C ALA A 69 -1.59 -6.15 14.21
N GLY A 70 -2.56 -5.66 14.99
CA GLY A 70 -2.33 -4.78 16.13
C GLY A 70 -1.67 -5.44 17.35
N GLY A 71 -1.64 -6.77 17.46
CA GLY A 71 -1.04 -7.46 18.61
C GLY A 71 -1.55 -6.99 19.98
N GLY A 72 -2.78 -6.48 20.06
CA GLY A 72 -3.36 -5.85 21.26
C GLY A 72 -2.92 -4.40 21.53
N ARG A 73 -1.99 -3.83 20.74
CA ARG A 73 -1.42 -2.48 20.93
C ARG A 73 -2.17 -1.35 20.23
N GLY A 74 -3.36 -1.64 19.70
CA GLY A 74 -4.24 -0.63 19.08
C GLY A 74 -4.04 -0.43 17.58
N ALA A 75 -4.79 0.54 17.03
CA ALA A 75 -4.91 0.78 15.59
C ALA A 75 -3.64 1.33 14.94
N GLY A 76 -2.93 2.25 15.61
CA GLY A 76 -1.69 2.82 15.09
C GLY A 76 -0.61 1.77 14.88
N TYR A 77 -0.43 0.87 15.86
CA TYR A 77 0.52 -0.24 15.75
C TYR A 77 0.13 -1.25 14.65
N ALA A 78 -1.17 -1.49 14.45
CA ALA A 78 -1.63 -2.33 13.35
C ALA A 78 -1.22 -1.76 11.99
N LEU A 79 -1.41 -0.46 11.79
CA LEU A 79 -1.06 0.20 10.52
C LEU A 79 0.44 0.21 10.26
N ASP A 80 1.25 0.57 11.27
CA ASP A 80 2.71 0.58 11.19
C ASP A 80 3.22 -0.79 10.74
N ARG A 81 2.73 -1.85 11.38
CA ARG A 81 3.13 -3.22 11.05
C ARG A 81 2.69 -3.64 9.64
N LEU A 82 1.48 -3.28 9.22
CA LEU A 82 0.97 -3.61 7.89
C LEU A 82 1.74 -2.90 6.77
N GLN A 83 2.23 -1.68 7.02
CA GLN A 83 3.01 -0.90 6.05
C GLN A 83 4.49 -1.29 6.02
N ARG A 84 5.08 -1.72 7.14
CA ARG A 84 6.49 -2.13 7.21
C ARG A 84 6.76 -3.58 6.84
N ALA A 85 5.78 -4.47 7.05
CA ALA A 85 5.98 -5.90 6.90
C ALA A 85 5.06 -6.48 5.81
N PRO A 86 5.43 -6.32 4.53
CA PRO A 86 4.63 -6.87 3.44
C PRO A 86 4.62 -8.40 3.48
N LEU A 87 3.69 -9.00 2.74
CA LEU A 87 3.65 -10.43 2.48
C LEU A 87 4.72 -10.79 1.47
N SER A 88 5.80 -11.45 1.91
CA SER A 88 6.93 -11.82 1.07
C SER A 88 7.28 -13.31 1.20
N ASN A 89 8.15 -13.77 0.30
CA ASN A 89 8.82 -15.07 0.40
C ASN A 89 10.18 -14.99 1.14
N SER A 90 10.51 -13.85 1.76
CA SER A 90 11.79 -13.64 2.44
C SER A 90 11.93 -14.41 3.76
N ARG A 91 10.85 -15.03 4.24
CA ARG A 91 10.91 -15.92 5.40
C ARG A 91 11.73 -17.17 5.08
N TRP A 92 12.54 -17.60 6.03
CA TRP A 92 13.48 -18.72 5.88
C TRP A 92 12.81 -20.02 5.40
N ASP A 93 11.54 -20.28 5.75
CA ASP A 93 10.78 -21.46 5.36
C ASP A 93 10.16 -21.38 3.95
N ARG A 94 10.14 -20.17 3.38
CA ARG A 94 9.61 -19.86 2.04
C ARG A 94 10.65 -19.26 1.10
N LYS A 95 11.91 -19.17 1.52
CA LYS A 95 13.01 -18.75 0.66
C LYS A 95 12.95 -19.56 -0.63
N ASP A 96 12.98 -18.85 -1.76
CA ASP A 96 12.91 -19.38 -3.12
C ASP A 96 11.57 -20.00 -3.57
N LYS A 97 10.52 -19.99 -2.73
CA LYS A 97 9.17 -20.38 -3.15
C LYS A 97 8.45 -19.18 -3.76
N PRO A 98 7.73 -19.36 -4.88
CA PRO A 98 6.90 -18.30 -5.43
C PRO A 98 5.80 -17.90 -4.45
N LEU A 99 5.39 -16.64 -4.51
CA LEU A 99 4.20 -16.20 -3.79
C LEU A 99 2.95 -16.89 -4.37
N PRO A 100 1.96 -17.22 -3.53
CA PRO A 100 0.72 -17.84 -3.99
C PRO A 100 -0.03 -16.96 -5.00
N PRO A 101 -0.84 -17.55 -5.89
CA PRO A 101 -1.63 -16.79 -6.85
C PRO A 101 -2.70 -15.94 -6.15
N ILE A 102 -3.13 -14.88 -6.84
CA ILE A 102 -4.21 -14.02 -6.36
C ILE A 102 -5.55 -14.73 -6.53
N ALA A 103 -6.37 -14.71 -5.47
CA ALA A 103 -7.78 -15.04 -5.53
C ALA A 103 -8.63 -13.78 -5.35
N TRP A 104 -9.56 -13.53 -6.26
CA TRP A 104 -10.53 -12.44 -6.13
C TRP A 104 -11.68 -12.87 -5.21
N LYS A 105 -11.75 -12.28 -4.02
CA LYS A 105 -12.77 -12.63 -3.01
C LYS A 105 -13.73 -11.46 -2.80
N ARG A 106 -14.98 -11.78 -2.47
CA ARG A 106 -15.99 -10.81 -2.04
C ARG A 106 -15.67 -10.41 -0.60
N VAL A 107 -15.13 -9.20 -0.39
CA VAL A 107 -14.70 -8.70 0.94
C VAL A 107 -15.40 -7.39 1.26
N LYS A 108 -15.77 -7.20 2.53
CA LYS A 108 -16.40 -5.97 3.04
C LYS A 108 -15.33 -4.92 3.34
N CYS A 109 -15.47 -3.72 2.79
CA CYS A 109 -14.69 -2.57 3.23
C CYS A 109 -15.05 -2.28 4.69
N SER A 110 -14.11 -2.45 5.59
CA SER A 110 -14.32 -2.34 7.03
C SER A 110 -13.82 -1.01 7.59
N ARG A 111 -13.00 -0.27 6.82
CA ARG A 111 -12.33 0.95 7.27
C ARG A 111 -12.07 1.89 6.10
N LEU A 112 -11.98 3.19 6.38
CA LEU A 112 -11.51 4.19 5.41
C LEU A 112 -10.03 3.95 5.07
N ALA A 113 -9.59 4.55 3.94
CA ALA A 113 -8.17 4.62 3.62
C ALA A 113 -7.41 5.26 4.77
N THR A 114 -6.25 4.71 5.07
CA THR A 114 -5.41 5.14 6.19
C THR A 114 -4.17 5.84 5.64
N ALA A 115 -3.75 6.91 6.30
CA ALA A 115 -2.53 7.63 5.95
C ALA A 115 -1.30 6.69 5.97
N TYR A 116 -0.37 6.94 5.07
CA TYR A 116 0.94 6.30 5.07
C TYR A 116 1.80 6.90 6.18
N GLN A 117 2.26 6.07 7.11
CA GLN A 117 2.89 6.52 8.37
C GLN A 117 4.41 6.70 8.28
N HIS A 118 5.02 6.32 7.15
CA HIS A 118 6.48 6.28 6.99
C HIS A 118 6.97 7.33 6.00
N GLY A 119 6.23 8.43 5.86
CA GLY A 119 6.56 9.51 4.92
C GLY A 119 7.85 10.25 5.23
N ASP A 120 8.40 10.05 6.42
CA ASP A 120 9.65 10.62 6.98
C ASP A 120 10.88 9.73 6.77
N GLN A 121 10.70 8.47 6.35
CA GLN A 121 11.82 7.54 6.16
C GLN A 121 12.73 8.00 5.01
N PRO A 122 14.07 7.94 5.17
CA PRO A 122 15.01 8.39 4.14
C PRO A 122 14.77 7.76 2.76
N ASN A 123 14.47 6.46 2.73
CA ASN A 123 14.17 5.73 1.49
C ASN A 123 12.91 6.25 0.78
N VAL A 124 11.91 6.70 1.53
CA VAL A 124 10.71 7.35 0.98
C VAL A 124 11.06 8.75 0.46
N GLY A 125 11.94 9.48 1.15
CA GLY A 125 12.51 10.74 0.67
C GLY A 125 13.23 10.56 -0.68
N PHE A 126 14.12 9.57 -0.80
CA PHE A 126 14.82 9.27 -2.04
C PHE A 126 13.86 8.87 -3.17
N LEU A 127 12.85 8.06 -2.87
CA LEU A 127 11.80 7.72 -3.85
C LEU A 127 11.08 8.98 -4.36
N ARG A 128 10.65 9.86 -3.44
CA ARG A 128 9.93 11.09 -3.81
C ARG A 128 10.81 12.04 -4.63
N GLN A 129 12.06 12.22 -4.23
CA GLN A 129 13.02 13.02 -5.00
C GLN A 129 13.26 12.44 -6.39
N HIS A 130 13.38 11.11 -6.51
CA HIS A 130 13.58 10.45 -7.79
C HIS A 130 12.43 10.71 -8.77
N TYR A 131 11.19 10.70 -8.27
CA TYR A 131 9.99 10.91 -9.06
C TYR A 131 9.51 12.37 -9.08
N ALA A 132 10.26 13.32 -8.50
CA ALA A 132 9.85 14.72 -8.46
C ALA A 132 9.56 15.26 -9.88
N GLY A 133 8.44 15.94 -10.05
CA GLY A 133 8.01 16.49 -11.33
C GLY A 133 7.52 15.46 -12.35
N HIS A 134 7.55 14.15 -12.04
CA HIS A 134 7.09 13.13 -12.97
C HIS A 134 5.56 13.19 -13.11
N GLN A 135 5.09 13.17 -14.35
CA GLN A 135 3.67 13.10 -14.68
C GLN A 135 3.16 11.66 -14.54
N CYS A 136 2.19 11.46 -13.65
CA CYS A 136 1.50 10.19 -13.54
C CYS A 136 0.67 9.89 -14.80
N LYS A 137 0.62 8.61 -15.18
CA LYS A 137 -0.34 8.15 -16.18
C LYS A 137 -1.76 8.29 -15.62
N ARG A 138 -2.72 8.58 -16.50
CA ARG A 138 -4.15 8.62 -16.17
C ARG A 138 -4.85 7.39 -16.72
N ALA A 139 -5.43 6.58 -15.84
CA ALA A 139 -6.32 5.49 -16.17
C ALA A 139 -7.78 5.90 -15.94
N ARG A 140 -8.73 5.03 -16.31
CA ARG A 140 -10.16 5.23 -16.02
C ARG A 140 -10.44 5.40 -14.52
N SER A 141 -9.69 4.70 -13.67
CA SER A 141 -9.79 4.83 -12.22
C SER A 141 -9.15 6.12 -11.68
N GLY A 142 -8.40 6.88 -12.48
CA GLY A 142 -7.69 8.08 -12.01
C GLY A 142 -6.19 7.94 -12.21
N TRP A 143 -5.40 8.55 -11.33
CA TRP A 143 -3.95 8.54 -11.45
C TRP A 143 -3.35 7.16 -11.15
N VAL A 144 -2.26 6.84 -11.85
CA VAL A 144 -1.47 5.62 -11.65
C VAL A 144 -0.10 6.01 -11.12
N CYS A 145 0.29 5.42 -9.99
CA CYS A 145 1.58 5.66 -9.35
C CYS A 145 2.73 5.33 -10.33
N PRO A 146 3.69 6.24 -10.58
CA PRO A 146 4.78 6.02 -11.52
C PRO A 146 5.84 5.05 -11.00
N HIS A 147 5.80 4.70 -9.71
CA HIS A 147 6.71 3.74 -9.10
C HIS A 147 6.36 2.30 -9.51
N GLN A 148 5.25 1.76 -8.98
CA GLN A 148 4.86 0.36 -9.18
C GLN A 148 3.56 0.21 -10.01
N ASN A 149 3.20 1.24 -10.79
CA ASN A 149 2.01 1.25 -11.65
C ASN A 149 0.68 0.93 -10.91
N TRP A 150 0.59 1.25 -9.61
CA TRP A 150 -0.63 1.02 -8.84
C TRP A 150 -1.70 2.09 -9.12
N PRO A 151 -2.96 1.71 -9.42
CA PRO A 151 -4.05 2.68 -9.59
C PRO A 151 -4.45 3.32 -8.26
N MET A 152 -4.31 4.63 -8.18
CA MET A 152 -4.55 5.44 -6.97
C MET A 152 -5.98 5.99 -6.88
N GLY A 153 -6.84 5.66 -7.84
CA GLY A 153 -8.23 6.11 -7.93
C GLY A 153 -9.12 5.90 -6.71
N SER A 154 -8.77 4.90 -5.90
CA SER A 154 -9.53 4.52 -4.70
C SER A 154 -9.10 5.28 -3.44
N LEU A 155 -8.35 6.37 -3.59
CA LEU A 155 -7.83 7.17 -2.49
C LEU A 155 -8.38 8.59 -2.52
N GLU A 156 -8.59 9.15 -1.34
CA GLU A 156 -8.82 10.60 -1.21
C GLU A 156 -7.49 11.36 -1.20
N PRO A 157 -7.46 12.55 -1.78
CA PRO A 157 -6.42 13.54 -1.48
C PRO A 157 -6.45 13.93 0.01
N ASP A 158 -5.29 14.29 0.55
CA ASP A 158 -5.18 14.95 1.85
C ASP A 158 -5.63 16.42 1.79
N ALA A 159 -5.56 17.12 2.93
CA ALA A 159 -5.97 18.52 3.04
C ALA A 159 -5.18 19.48 2.13
N ASP A 160 -3.97 19.07 1.70
CA ASP A 160 -3.11 19.83 0.80
C ASP A 160 -3.34 19.45 -0.68
N GLY A 161 -4.29 18.55 -0.95
CA GLY A 161 -4.63 18.10 -2.31
C GLY A 161 -3.71 17.01 -2.86
N PHE A 162 -2.98 16.28 -2.01
CA PHE A 162 -2.10 15.19 -2.46
C PHE A 162 -2.69 13.81 -2.17
N ILE A 163 -2.60 12.93 -3.16
CA ILE A 163 -2.84 11.50 -3.01
C ILE A 163 -1.52 10.84 -2.61
N THR A 164 -1.54 10.04 -1.53
CA THR A 164 -0.36 9.31 -1.08
C THR A 164 -0.51 7.82 -1.39
N CYS A 165 0.39 7.28 -2.21
CA CYS A 165 0.41 5.86 -2.57
C CYS A 165 0.68 5.00 -1.31
N PRO A 166 -0.15 3.98 -1.03
CA PRO A 166 -0.08 3.21 0.22
C PRO A 166 1.03 2.17 0.19
N LEU A 167 1.63 1.89 -0.98
CA LEU A 167 2.76 0.99 -1.10
C LEU A 167 4.00 1.62 -0.42
N HIS A 168 4.43 2.78 -0.91
CA HIS A 168 5.74 3.36 -0.57
C HIS A 168 5.71 4.86 -0.29
N GLY A 169 4.53 5.44 -0.08
CA GLY A 169 4.40 6.83 0.38
C GLY A 169 4.68 7.90 -0.68
N LEU A 170 4.79 7.55 -1.96
CA LEU A 170 4.90 8.53 -3.04
C LEU A 170 3.67 9.46 -3.05
N ARG A 171 3.89 10.78 -3.08
CA ARG A 171 2.82 11.78 -3.10
C ARG A 171 2.63 12.33 -4.50
N VAL A 172 1.37 12.48 -4.90
CA VAL A 172 0.98 12.97 -6.22
C VAL A 172 -0.12 14.01 -6.06
N ARG A 173 0.01 15.16 -6.70
CA ARG A 173 -1.01 16.20 -6.65
C ARG A 173 -2.25 15.74 -7.40
N ALA A 174 -3.41 15.81 -6.74
CA ALA A 174 -4.65 15.26 -7.28
C ALA A 174 -5.15 16.00 -8.53
N SER A 175 -4.87 17.30 -8.64
CA SER A 175 -5.35 18.15 -9.73
C SER A 175 -4.73 17.82 -11.09
N ASP A 176 -3.42 17.55 -11.11
CA ASP A 176 -2.64 17.40 -12.36
C ASP A 176 -1.85 16.09 -12.44
N GLY A 177 -1.74 15.33 -11.35
CA GLY A 177 -1.01 14.06 -11.34
C GLY A 177 0.51 14.21 -11.29
N ILE A 178 1.03 15.38 -10.91
CA ILE A 178 2.48 15.58 -10.75
C ILE A 178 2.96 15.01 -9.41
N ALA A 179 4.02 14.21 -9.43
CA ALA A 179 4.65 13.68 -8.24
C ALA A 179 5.52 14.74 -7.54
N GLU A 180 5.39 14.83 -6.21
CA GLU A 180 6.09 15.83 -5.39
C GLU A 180 7.42 15.28 -4.85
N PRO A 181 8.48 16.10 -4.77
CA PRO A 181 9.77 15.74 -4.17
C PRO A 181 9.67 15.37 -2.69
N GLY A 182 8.57 15.74 -2.03
CA GLY A 182 8.42 15.62 -0.57
C GLY A 182 9.34 16.60 0.17
N LEU A 183 9.04 16.82 1.45
CA LEU A 183 10.01 17.44 2.35
C LEU A 183 11.05 16.37 2.67
N VAL A 184 12.28 16.53 2.18
CA VAL A 184 13.43 15.82 2.76
C VAL A 184 13.63 16.50 4.13
N PRO A 185 13.55 15.79 5.27
CA PRO A 185 14.02 16.38 6.51
C PRO A 185 15.45 16.86 6.24
N ALA A 186 15.72 18.15 6.49
CA ALA A 186 17.09 18.65 6.39
C ALA A 186 17.96 17.65 7.16
N LEU A 187 18.97 17.07 6.48
CA LEU A 187 19.96 16.26 7.16
C LEU A 187 20.51 17.19 8.24
N SER A 188 20.12 16.95 9.50
CA SER A 188 20.81 17.59 10.60
C SER A 188 22.23 17.11 10.45
N ASP A 189 23.16 18.02 10.19
CA ASP A 189 24.59 17.73 10.16
C ASP A 189 24.92 16.97 11.44
N ALA A 190 25.01 15.65 11.31
CA ALA A 190 25.42 14.77 12.38
C ALA A 190 26.93 14.98 12.50
N ALA A 191 27.30 15.82 13.46
CA ALA A 191 28.66 16.00 13.94
C ALA A 191 29.24 14.69 14.50
#